data_AF-R9NYC2-F1
#
_entry.id   AF-R9NYC2-F1
#
_cell.length_a   1.000
_cell.length_b   1.000
_cell.length_c   1.000
_cell.angle_alpha   90.00
_cell.angle_beta   90.00
_cell.angle_gamma   90.00
#
_symmetry.space_group_name_H-M   'P 1'
#
loop_
_entity.id
_entity.type
_entity.pdbx_description
1 polymer ?
#
loop_
_entity_poly.entity_id
_entity_poly.type
_entity_poly.pdbx_seq_one_letter_code
_entity_poly.pdbx_strand_id
1 'polypeptide(L)'
;MAWKRPTWLGGSGNTNNSQPSSSKGRPVRAPTARGRSHETRSSESDSTTLVSSSTTSGSCKATKAGTATSTLKRTGDVDVVVIGAGLSGLIAADELSRAGLGVKVLEANDRVGGRTLDVQLEDGNVVEMGGQWIGPGQTQILQLIQELGLQTHDTYDQGRSIYRSTDGKVKTYNNMIPCGILPSLDLLRATRKINSLSKSVPAKTPCQAKDARYWDERSIGCWIDDAMWTFEAKQLFRMAIKAVYAEDSESISFLDLLATVAGAGGDIEQVLSDAQTTRIVQGPQSISERLAARLPEGTLQLNQKVLNIHKADDDEATPDQEAMYKVSTVEGECIKAPVVIITPPRPLICQMDFQPPLPSGLIQYYRRQPMGSAIKFNVVYSSPFWRAAGLSGAMINADGDSPVQMTYDNSPADAKHGTIVAFVLGNNSRRFLHNNPDAEARKKIVLDFLATLFGPEALNAQQVHEMNWTLAPYATGGYGSFNPPGVLTSFEEDERDEMSKIGNLYFAGDATSEIWQGYMEGALLSGRRVASRIVSTFEP
;
A
#
# COMPACT_ATOMS: atom_id res chain seq x y z
N MET A 1 28.52 -15.78 15.95
CA MET A 1 28.44 -15.76 14.48
C MET A 1 27.83 -14.43 14.07
N ALA A 2 28.58 -13.64 13.29
CA ALA A 2 28.37 -12.21 13.07
C ALA A 2 27.32 -11.93 11.99
N TRP A 3 26.44 -10.95 12.24
CA TRP A 3 25.60 -10.31 11.23
C TRP A 3 26.41 -9.15 10.60
N LYS A 4 26.73 -9.27 9.31
CA LYS A 4 27.29 -8.21 8.44
C LYS A 4 26.63 -8.35 7.06
N ARG A 5 26.23 -7.19 6.48
CA ARG A 5 25.87 -6.85 5.08
C ARG A 5 25.16 -7.92 4.19
N PRO A 6 24.03 -7.60 3.54
CA PRO A 6 23.58 -8.32 2.34
C PRO A 6 24.62 -8.18 1.21
N THR A 7 24.98 -9.31 0.62
CA THR A 7 26.00 -9.46 -0.42
C THR A 7 25.37 -9.53 -1.80
N TRP A 8 25.26 -8.42 -2.53
CA TRP A 8 25.22 -8.45 -4.01
C TRP A 8 25.64 -7.11 -4.62
N LEU A 9 26.94 -6.82 -4.59
CA LEU A 9 27.65 -6.04 -5.62
C LEU A 9 29.15 -6.33 -5.46
N GLY A 10 29.68 -7.20 -6.34
CA GLY A 10 31.12 -7.48 -6.43
C GLY A 10 31.50 -8.83 -7.05
N GLY A 11 31.51 -8.91 -8.38
CA GLY A 11 32.57 -9.61 -9.14
C GLY A 11 32.46 -11.12 -9.45
N SER A 12 32.03 -11.43 -10.68
CA SER A 12 32.47 -12.50 -11.60
C SER A 12 33.16 -13.77 -11.07
N GLY A 13 32.60 -14.95 -11.38
CA GLY A 13 33.31 -16.23 -11.22
C GLY A 13 32.48 -17.48 -11.52
N ASN A 14 32.50 -17.86 -12.79
CA ASN A 14 32.02 -19.07 -13.46
C ASN A 14 32.00 -20.41 -12.67
N THR A 15 30.92 -21.21 -12.84
CA THR A 15 30.85 -22.67 -13.17
C THR A 15 29.92 -23.59 -12.33
N ASN A 16 28.99 -24.21 -13.09
CA ASN A 16 28.52 -25.61 -13.13
C ASN A 16 27.66 -26.27 -12.03
N ASN A 17 26.41 -26.58 -12.46
CA ASN A 17 25.72 -27.89 -12.48
C ASN A 17 25.86 -28.85 -11.29
N SER A 18 24.73 -29.16 -10.63
CA SER A 18 24.01 -30.44 -10.79
C SER A 18 22.88 -30.64 -9.76
N GLN A 19 21.76 -31.15 -10.24
CA GLN A 19 20.69 -31.90 -9.53
C GLN A 19 20.49 -33.21 -10.33
N PRO A 20 19.64 -34.18 -9.92
CA PRO A 20 19.15 -34.57 -8.59
C PRO A 20 19.21 -36.12 -8.40
N SER A 21 18.81 -36.66 -7.24
CA SER A 21 18.40 -38.07 -7.17
C SER A 21 17.27 -38.36 -6.19
N SER A 22 16.28 -39.06 -6.73
CA SER A 22 15.06 -39.64 -6.17
C SER A 22 15.28 -40.81 -5.19
N SER A 23 14.27 -41.09 -4.35
CA SER A 23 13.89 -42.49 -4.07
C SER A 23 12.41 -42.64 -3.67
N LYS A 24 11.79 -43.67 -4.28
CA LYS A 24 10.40 -44.14 -4.22
C LYS A 24 10.05 -44.89 -2.91
N GLY A 25 8.75 -45.06 -2.62
CA GLY A 25 8.25 -46.36 -2.09
C GLY A 25 7.15 -46.39 -1.01
N ARG A 26 5.88 -46.09 -1.36
CA ARG A 26 4.62 -46.92 -1.30
C ARG A 26 4.37 -48.00 -0.18
N PRO A 27 3.12 -48.53 0.00
CA PRO A 27 2.02 -48.06 0.87
C PRO A 27 1.44 -49.14 1.84
N VAL A 28 0.60 -48.82 2.84
CA VAL A 28 -0.30 -49.82 3.47
C VAL A 28 -1.65 -49.24 3.98
N ARG A 29 -2.72 -49.85 3.45
CA ARG A 29 -4.13 -50.10 3.87
C ARG A 29 -4.78 -49.46 5.13
N ALA A 30 -6.03 -49.06 4.90
CA ALA A 30 -7.14 -48.87 5.84
C ALA A 30 -7.67 -50.19 6.47
N PRO A 31 -8.50 -50.09 7.53
CA PRO A 31 -9.82 -50.70 7.43
C PRO A 31 -10.99 -49.97 8.14
N THR A 32 -12.13 -50.04 7.45
CA THR A 32 -13.52 -50.34 7.90
C THR A 32 -14.26 -49.53 8.97
N ALA A 33 -15.45 -49.10 8.54
CA ALA A 33 -16.57 -48.54 9.28
C ALA A 33 -17.19 -49.47 10.33
N ARG A 34 -17.78 -48.86 11.38
CA ARG A 34 -19.02 -49.33 12.03
C ARG A 34 -19.86 -48.13 12.45
N GLY A 35 -21.10 -48.12 12.01
CA GLY A 35 -22.11 -47.13 12.41
C GLY A 35 -22.65 -47.41 13.81
N ARG A 36 -23.25 -46.37 14.40
CA ARG A 36 -24.30 -46.47 15.41
C ARG A 36 -25.18 -45.24 15.34
N SER A 37 -26.46 -45.52 15.13
CA SER A 37 -27.62 -44.65 15.26
C SER A 37 -27.80 -44.18 16.69
N HIS A 38 -28.24 -42.93 16.89
CA HIS A 38 -29.14 -42.59 17.99
C HIS A 38 -30.04 -41.42 17.61
N GLU A 39 -31.23 -41.50 18.20
CA GLU A 39 -32.47 -40.81 17.91
C GLU A 39 -32.54 -39.36 18.41
N THR A 40 -33.33 -38.61 17.65
CA THR A 40 -34.22 -37.49 17.98
C THR A 40 -34.19 -36.86 19.38
N ARG A 41 -34.11 -35.51 19.39
CA ARG A 41 -35.09 -34.70 20.10
C ARG A 41 -35.24 -33.30 19.48
N SER A 42 -36.49 -32.97 19.24
CA SER A 42 -37.05 -31.72 18.72
C SER A 42 -37.12 -30.64 19.80
N SER A 43 -36.98 -29.38 19.39
CA SER A 43 -37.64 -28.23 20.03
C SER A 43 -38.05 -27.23 18.96
N GLU A 44 -39.35 -27.02 18.84
CA GLU A 44 -40.02 -26.06 17.96
C GLU A 44 -39.79 -24.61 18.42
N SER A 45 -39.72 -23.67 17.48
CA SER A 45 -40.62 -22.50 17.43
C SER A 45 -40.41 -21.67 16.16
N ASP A 46 -41.45 -21.69 15.34
CA ASP A 46 -42.12 -20.55 14.71
C ASP A 46 -41.44 -19.72 13.61
N SER A 47 -41.66 -20.23 12.40
CA SER A 47 -42.39 -19.58 11.29
C SER A 47 -41.89 -18.26 10.71
N THR A 48 -41.53 -18.29 9.43
CA THR A 48 -42.26 -17.48 8.43
C THR A 48 -42.26 -18.15 7.05
N THR A 49 -43.43 -18.07 6.44
CA THR A 49 -44.00 -18.75 5.27
C THR A 49 -43.13 -18.75 4.01
N LEU A 50 -42.93 -19.91 3.38
CA LEU A 50 -42.49 -20.04 1.97
C LEU A 50 -43.60 -20.68 1.15
N VAL A 51 -43.92 -20.04 0.03
CA VAL A 51 -44.85 -20.50 -1.00
C VAL A 51 -44.30 -21.77 -1.65
N SER A 52 -45.12 -22.83 -1.68
CA SER A 52 -44.79 -24.08 -2.34
C SER A 52 -45.05 -23.98 -3.85
N SER A 53 -44.01 -24.22 -4.65
CA SER A 53 -44.16 -24.58 -6.06
C SER A 53 -43.39 -25.88 -6.33
N SER A 54 -44.14 -26.84 -6.84
CA SER A 54 -43.76 -28.21 -7.20
C SER A 54 -42.47 -28.35 -8.01
N THR A 55 -41.53 -29.16 -7.51
CA THR A 55 -40.35 -29.65 -8.25
C THR A 55 -40.75 -30.71 -9.27
N THR A 56 -40.66 -30.38 -10.56
CA THR A 56 -40.47 -31.35 -11.64
C THR A 56 -38.96 -31.51 -11.86
N SER A 57 -38.45 -32.74 -11.75
CA SER A 57 -37.04 -33.07 -11.96
C SER A 57 -36.68 -33.07 -13.45
N GLY A 58 -36.38 -31.89 -13.99
CA GLY A 58 -35.74 -31.73 -15.30
C GLY A 58 -34.23 -31.75 -15.17
N SER A 59 -33.58 -32.79 -15.71
CA SER A 59 -32.12 -32.85 -15.86
C SER A 59 -31.64 -31.73 -16.78
N CYS A 60 -31.09 -30.65 -16.20
CA CYS A 60 -30.36 -29.63 -16.95
C CYS A 60 -28.91 -30.08 -17.12
N LYS A 61 -28.55 -30.47 -18.34
CA LYS A 61 -27.16 -30.54 -18.78
C LYS A 61 -26.57 -29.14 -18.70
N ALA A 62 -25.52 -28.98 -17.90
CA ALA A 62 -24.71 -27.77 -17.89
C ALA A 62 -24.07 -27.55 -19.26
N THR A 63 -24.65 -26.68 -20.07
CA THR A 63 -23.97 -26.07 -21.21
C THR A 63 -22.92 -25.10 -20.66
N LYS A 64 -21.64 -25.38 -20.94
CA LYS A 64 -20.57 -24.40 -20.79
C LYS A 64 -20.94 -23.17 -21.64
N ALA A 65 -21.38 -22.10 -21.00
CA ALA A 65 -21.45 -20.81 -21.64
C ALA A 65 -20.00 -20.39 -21.98
N GLY A 66 -19.65 -20.41 -23.26
CA GLY A 66 -18.44 -19.77 -23.72
C GLY A 66 -18.63 -18.26 -23.54
N THR A 67 -17.77 -17.63 -22.76
CA THR A 67 -17.69 -16.19 -22.62
C THR A 67 -17.22 -15.62 -23.95
N ALA A 68 -18.14 -15.28 -24.84
CA ALA A 68 -17.84 -14.45 -26.00
C ALA A 68 -17.39 -13.09 -25.45
N THR A 69 -16.09 -12.79 -25.57
CA THR A 69 -15.56 -11.48 -25.22
C THR A 69 -16.03 -10.53 -26.33
N SER A 70 -17.07 -9.74 -26.09
CA SER A 70 -17.44 -8.65 -26.99
C SER A 70 -16.26 -7.69 -27.05
N THR A 71 -15.87 -7.32 -28.27
CA THR A 71 -14.76 -6.41 -28.52
C THR A 71 -15.33 -5.00 -28.60
N LEU A 72 -14.82 -4.09 -27.76
CA LEU A 72 -15.26 -2.69 -27.70
C LEU A 72 -14.79 -1.95 -28.95
N LYS A 73 -15.71 -1.22 -29.58
CA LYS A 73 -15.36 -0.28 -30.65
C LYS A 73 -14.84 1.02 -30.06
N ARG A 74 -13.87 1.63 -30.74
CA ARG A 74 -13.41 2.98 -30.39
C ARG A 74 -14.51 3.98 -30.68
N THR A 75 -14.76 4.88 -29.74
CA THR A 75 -15.81 5.91 -29.86
C THR A 75 -15.32 7.15 -30.61
N GLY A 76 -14.00 7.30 -30.76
CA GLY A 76 -13.34 8.42 -31.46
C GLY A 76 -13.10 9.65 -30.58
N ASP A 77 -13.89 9.85 -29.52
CA ASP A 77 -13.77 10.98 -28.59
C ASP A 77 -13.10 10.58 -27.26
N VAL A 78 -13.71 9.66 -26.51
CA VAL A 78 -13.21 9.15 -25.23
C VAL A 78 -13.58 7.67 -25.08
N ASP A 79 -12.55 6.82 -25.12
CA ASP A 79 -12.66 5.37 -24.92
C ASP A 79 -12.57 4.99 -23.44
N VAL A 80 -11.74 5.73 -22.66
CA VAL A 80 -11.49 5.41 -21.25
C VAL A 80 -11.46 6.69 -20.41
N VAL A 81 -12.23 6.70 -19.32
CA VAL A 81 -12.10 7.71 -18.25
C VAL A 81 -11.31 7.12 -17.10
N VAL A 82 -10.23 7.79 -16.69
CA VAL A 82 -9.42 7.45 -15.51
C VAL A 82 -9.74 8.44 -14.39
N ILE A 83 -10.14 7.92 -13.24
CA ILE A 83 -10.44 8.71 -12.05
C ILE A 83 -9.21 8.70 -11.16
N GLY A 84 -8.59 9.86 -10.98
CA GLY A 84 -7.38 10.09 -10.18
C GLY A 84 -6.09 10.10 -11.03
N ALA A 85 -5.32 11.19 -10.92
CA ALA A 85 -3.98 11.37 -11.47
C ALA A 85 -2.89 11.11 -10.41
N GLY A 86 -3.11 10.10 -9.55
CA GLY A 86 -2.03 9.45 -8.82
C GLY A 86 -1.21 8.55 -9.75
N LEU A 87 -0.09 8.01 -9.25
CA LEU A 87 0.84 7.20 -10.05
C LEU A 87 0.14 6.06 -10.82
N SER A 88 -0.75 5.30 -10.18
CA SER A 88 -1.47 4.20 -10.85
C SER A 88 -2.37 4.65 -11.99
N GLY A 89 -3.04 5.80 -11.85
CA GLY A 89 -3.93 6.34 -12.88
C GLY A 89 -3.16 6.92 -14.05
N LEU A 90 -2.08 7.66 -13.78
CA LEU A 90 -1.21 8.20 -14.82
C LEU A 90 -0.48 7.11 -15.61
N ILE A 91 -0.04 6.04 -14.95
CA ILE A 91 0.53 4.88 -15.64
C ILE A 91 -0.49 4.24 -16.56
N ALA A 92 -1.73 4.02 -16.07
CA ALA A 92 -2.78 3.47 -16.92
C ALA A 92 -3.07 4.39 -18.12
N ALA A 93 -3.17 5.70 -17.88
CA ALA A 93 -3.43 6.69 -18.93
C ALA A 93 -2.32 6.76 -19.98
N ASP A 94 -1.04 6.73 -19.57
CA ASP A 94 0.11 6.75 -20.50
C ASP A 94 0.12 5.50 -21.39
N GLU A 95 -0.02 4.31 -20.80
CA GLU A 95 -0.03 3.04 -21.53
C GLU A 95 -1.21 2.96 -22.51
N LEU A 96 -2.41 3.39 -22.10
CA LEU A 96 -3.61 3.41 -22.96
C LEU A 96 -3.51 4.45 -24.08
N SER A 97 -2.96 5.63 -23.79
CA SER A 97 -2.74 6.68 -24.81
C SER A 97 -1.72 6.22 -25.85
N ARG A 98 -0.66 5.53 -25.42
CA ARG A 98 0.34 4.92 -26.34
C ARG A 98 -0.23 3.79 -27.18
N ALA A 99 -1.26 3.09 -26.69
CA ALA A 99 -2.03 2.13 -27.47
C ALA A 99 -3.02 2.79 -28.45
N GLY A 100 -3.11 4.13 -28.46
CA GLY A 100 -3.96 4.88 -29.39
C GLY A 100 -5.43 4.99 -28.98
N LEU A 101 -5.74 4.75 -27.69
CA LEU A 101 -7.08 4.94 -27.15
C LEU A 101 -7.30 6.41 -26.72
N GLY A 102 -8.52 6.91 -26.89
CA GLY A 102 -8.93 8.22 -26.37
C GLY A 102 -9.09 8.18 -24.85
N VAL A 103 -8.20 8.85 -24.12
CA VAL A 103 -8.20 8.84 -22.65
C VAL A 103 -8.55 10.21 -22.08
N LYS A 104 -9.36 10.23 -21.02
CA LYS A 104 -9.53 11.39 -20.12
C LYS A 104 -9.15 11.02 -18.70
N VAL A 105 -8.37 11.86 -18.03
CA VAL A 105 -7.98 11.71 -16.63
C VAL A 105 -8.62 12.84 -15.83
N LEU A 106 -9.43 12.49 -14.83
CA LEU A 106 -10.10 13.43 -13.92
C LEU A 106 -9.44 13.36 -12.55
N GLU A 107 -8.77 14.43 -12.14
CA GLU A 107 -8.08 14.53 -10.84
C GLU A 107 -8.76 15.54 -9.94
N ALA A 108 -9.04 15.14 -8.70
CA ALA A 108 -9.75 15.97 -7.75
C ALA A 108 -8.91 17.13 -7.20
N ASN A 109 -7.60 16.98 -7.09
CA ASN A 109 -6.69 18.05 -6.68
C ASN A 109 -6.36 19.00 -7.85
N ASP A 110 -5.75 20.12 -7.50
CA ASP A 110 -5.09 21.07 -8.40
C ASP A 110 -3.70 20.61 -8.87
N ARG A 111 -3.31 19.36 -8.57
CA ARG A 111 -2.02 18.77 -8.87
C ARG A 111 -2.12 17.27 -9.14
N VAL A 112 -1.12 16.74 -9.84
CA VAL A 112 -0.91 15.30 -9.96
C VAL A 112 -0.11 14.73 -8.79
N GLY A 113 -0.04 13.40 -8.69
CA GLY A 113 0.85 12.67 -7.79
C GLY A 113 0.17 12.00 -6.61
N GLY A 114 -1.04 12.42 -6.24
CA GLY A 114 -1.80 11.82 -5.13
C GLY A 114 -1.00 11.81 -3.83
N ARG A 115 -0.60 10.61 -3.38
CA ARG A 115 0.20 10.37 -2.15
C ARG A 115 1.71 10.62 -2.32
N THR A 116 2.17 10.93 -3.53
CA THR A 116 3.47 11.58 -3.76
C THR A 116 3.23 13.08 -3.83
N LEU A 117 3.97 13.83 -3.02
CA LEU A 117 3.83 15.28 -2.88
C LEU A 117 5.17 15.84 -2.43
N ASP A 118 5.66 16.83 -3.15
CA ASP A 118 6.92 17.51 -2.92
C ASP A 118 6.68 19.02 -2.71
N VAL A 119 7.50 19.63 -1.87
CA VAL A 119 7.55 21.08 -1.66
C VAL A 119 8.89 21.58 -2.19
N GLN A 120 8.85 22.52 -3.12
CA GLN A 120 10.05 23.16 -3.66
C GLN A 120 10.62 24.16 -2.65
N LEU A 121 11.93 24.12 -2.45
CA LEU A 121 12.67 25.09 -1.64
C LEU A 121 13.35 26.14 -2.52
N GLU A 122 13.74 27.26 -1.92
CA GLU A 122 14.37 28.39 -2.61
C GLU A 122 15.74 28.05 -3.22
N ASP A 123 16.42 27.01 -2.71
CA ASP A 123 17.72 26.56 -3.21
C ASP A 123 17.63 25.61 -4.41
N GLY A 124 16.41 25.34 -4.89
CA GLY A 124 16.11 24.45 -6.01
C GLY A 124 16.01 22.96 -5.65
N ASN A 125 16.17 22.60 -4.37
CA ASN A 125 15.91 21.26 -3.88
C ASN A 125 14.44 21.08 -3.46
N VAL A 126 14.02 19.83 -3.26
CA VAL A 126 12.68 19.49 -2.78
C VAL A 126 12.71 18.92 -1.36
N VAL A 127 11.56 19.06 -0.70
CA VAL A 127 11.21 18.32 0.51
C VAL A 127 10.00 17.44 0.20
N GLU A 128 10.17 16.13 0.34
CA GLU A 128 9.09 15.17 0.09
C GLU A 128 8.12 15.18 1.27
N MET A 129 6.87 15.55 1.04
CA MET A 129 5.78 15.52 2.02
C MET A 129 4.98 14.21 1.95
N GLY A 130 5.11 13.45 0.87
CA GLY A 130 4.47 12.14 0.64
C GLY A 130 5.42 10.94 0.69
N GLY A 131 5.06 9.89 -0.05
CA GLY A 131 5.92 8.71 -0.22
C GLY A 131 7.18 9.06 -1.01
N GLN A 132 8.36 8.68 -0.48
CA GLN A 132 9.65 9.19 -0.97
C GLN A 132 10.70 8.13 -1.31
N TRP A 133 10.56 6.92 -0.76
CA TRP A 133 11.62 5.92 -0.81
C TRP A 133 11.33 4.79 -1.79
N ILE A 134 12.43 4.25 -2.31
CA ILE A 134 12.49 3.06 -3.14
C ILE A 134 13.57 2.16 -2.55
N GLY A 135 13.35 0.85 -2.59
CA GLY A 135 14.33 -0.13 -2.12
C GLY A 135 14.50 -1.34 -3.04
N PRO A 136 15.41 -2.26 -2.66
CA PRO A 136 15.64 -3.50 -3.39
C PRO A 136 14.32 -4.27 -3.60
N GLY A 137 14.14 -4.81 -4.81
CA GLY A 137 12.91 -5.51 -5.20
C GLY A 137 11.87 -4.62 -5.88
N GLN A 138 11.97 -3.29 -5.79
CA GLN A 138 11.10 -2.34 -6.50
C GLN A 138 11.70 -1.98 -7.86
N THR A 139 11.79 -2.98 -8.74
CA THR A 139 12.56 -2.86 -9.99
C THR A 139 11.84 -2.09 -11.09
N GLN A 140 10.51 -2.17 -11.16
CA GLN A 140 9.75 -1.55 -12.24
C GLN A 140 9.70 -0.02 -12.09
N ILE A 141 9.59 0.48 -10.85
CA ILE A 141 9.61 1.91 -10.59
C ILE A 141 11.00 2.51 -10.86
N LEU A 142 12.08 1.79 -10.54
CA LEU A 142 13.44 2.21 -10.89
C LEU A 142 13.65 2.30 -12.40
N GLN A 143 13.14 1.34 -13.16
CA GLN A 143 13.19 1.37 -14.63
C GLN A 143 12.41 2.56 -15.18
N LEU A 144 11.22 2.84 -14.64
CA LEU A 144 10.43 3.99 -15.07
C LEU A 144 11.13 5.32 -14.76
N ILE A 145 11.74 5.45 -13.59
CA ILE A 145 12.51 6.66 -13.21
C ILE A 145 13.61 6.94 -14.24
N GLN A 146 14.32 5.90 -14.69
CA GLN A 146 15.31 6.02 -15.76
C GLN A 146 14.67 6.41 -17.11
N GLU A 147 13.54 5.80 -17.48
CA GLU A 147 12.80 6.14 -18.71
C GLU A 147 12.36 7.62 -18.73
N LEU A 148 11.96 8.15 -17.58
CA LEU A 148 11.52 9.54 -17.43
C LEU A 148 12.69 10.54 -17.29
N GLY A 149 13.94 10.07 -17.34
CA GLY A 149 15.14 10.91 -17.22
C GLY A 149 15.35 11.51 -15.84
N LEU A 150 14.81 10.86 -14.80
CA LEU A 150 14.97 11.28 -13.41
C LEU A 150 16.23 10.66 -12.80
N GLN A 151 16.79 11.34 -11.81
CA GLN A 151 18.03 10.91 -11.14
C GLN A 151 17.73 10.40 -9.73
N THR A 152 18.46 9.38 -9.31
CA THR A 152 18.38 8.83 -7.97
C THR A 152 19.64 9.13 -7.17
N HIS A 153 19.53 9.14 -5.85
CA HIS A 153 20.64 9.15 -4.92
C HIS A 153 20.33 8.25 -3.72
N ASP A 154 21.36 7.82 -3.02
CA ASP A 154 21.20 7.00 -1.81
C ASP A 154 20.67 7.86 -0.65
N THR A 155 19.82 7.26 0.18
CA THR A 155 19.48 7.82 1.50
C THR A 155 20.75 7.86 2.34
N TYR A 156 21.02 9.00 2.97
CA TYR A 156 22.15 9.09 3.88
C TYR A 156 21.91 8.24 5.13
N ASP A 157 22.75 7.24 5.34
CA ASP A 157 22.68 6.30 6.46
C ASP A 157 24.00 6.19 7.25
N GLN A 158 24.98 7.03 6.92
CA GLN A 158 26.33 6.94 7.49
C GLN A 158 26.42 7.57 8.89
N GLY A 159 27.10 6.90 9.80
CA GLY A 159 27.27 7.33 11.20
C GLY A 159 26.42 6.52 12.16
N ARG A 160 26.32 6.98 13.41
CA ARG A 160 25.54 6.29 14.44
C ARG A 160 24.07 6.68 14.35
N SER A 161 23.19 5.68 14.41
CA SER A 161 21.76 5.87 14.61
C SER A 161 21.43 6.04 16.09
N ILE A 162 20.27 6.63 16.37
CA ILE A 162 19.77 6.86 17.72
C ILE A 162 18.69 5.84 18.05
N TYR A 163 18.76 5.28 19.24
CA TYR A 163 17.72 4.44 19.81
C TYR A 163 17.24 5.05 21.13
N ARG A 164 15.93 5.21 21.24
CA ARG A 164 15.28 5.63 22.47
C ARG A 164 14.50 4.45 23.05
N SER A 165 14.90 4.00 24.24
CA SER A 165 14.29 2.85 24.92
C SER A 165 12.92 3.19 25.50
N THR A 166 12.20 2.14 25.92
CA THR A 166 10.88 2.25 26.57
C THR A 166 10.86 3.14 27.82
N ASP A 167 11.99 3.29 28.51
CA ASP A 167 12.16 4.20 29.67
C ASP A 167 12.62 5.62 29.29
N GLY A 168 12.64 5.92 27.98
CA GLY A 168 13.00 7.23 27.44
C GLY A 168 14.50 7.51 27.36
N LYS A 169 15.37 6.58 27.75
CA LYS A 169 16.84 6.77 27.62
C LYS A 169 17.28 6.73 26.17
N VAL A 170 18.19 7.64 25.82
CA VAL A 170 18.73 7.78 24.47
C VAL A 170 20.12 7.14 24.40
N LYS A 171 20.34 6.30 23.39
CA LYS A 171 21.63 5.65 23.10
C LYS A 171 21.95 5.75 21.61
N THR A 172 23.23 5.82 21.27
CA THR A 172 23.69 5.77 19.87
C THR A 172 24.25 4.39 19.51
N TYR A 173 24.08 3.94 18.28
CA TYR A 173 24.60 2.65 17.80
C TYR A 173 24.96 2.67 16.31
N ASN A 174 25.87 1.79 15.88
CA ASN A 174 26.24 1.66 14.46
C ASN A 174 25.52 0.49 13.77
N ASN A 175 25.44 -0.67 14.45
CA ASN A 175 24.98 -1.91 13.82
C ASN A 175 23.77 -2.50 14.55
N MET A 176 23.94 -2.81 15.84
CA MET A 176 22.89 -3.45 16.62
C MET A 176 22.21 -2.44 17.54
N ILE A 177 20.88 -2.45 17.53
CA ILE A 177 20.05 -1.69 18.46
C ILE A 177 20.46 -2.09 19.89
N PRO A 178 20.82 -1.15 20.78
CA PRO A 178 21.32 -1.46 22.11
C PRO A 178 20.17 -1.72 23.10
N CYS A 179 19.27 -2.64 22.73
CA CYS A 179 18.12 -3.12 23.51
C CYS A 179 18.44 -4.34 24.39
N GLY A 180 19.68 -4.85 24.33
CA GLY A 180 20.13 -5.98 25.15
C GLY A 180 20.02 -7.34 24.43
N ILE A 181 20.70 -8.34 25.00
CA ILE A 181 20.88 -9.65 24.35
C ILE A 181 19.56 -10.41 24.22
N LEU A 182 18.74 -10.46 25.29
CA LEU A 182 17.48 -11.20 25.26
C LEU A 182 16.48 -10.58 24.25
N PRO A 183 16.25 -9.25 24.23
CA PRO A 183 15.41 -8.64 23.20
C PRO A 183 15.95 -8.83 21.77
N SER A 184 17.27 -8.77 21.57
CA SER A 184 17.87 -9.02 20.26
C SER A 184 17.62 -10.45 19.75
N LEU A 185 17.76 -11.45 20.63
CA LEU A 185 17.47 -12.85 20.29
C LEU A 185 15.98 -13.07 20.00
N ASP A 186 15.11 -12.40 20.73
CA ASP A 186 13.66 -12.47 20.57
C ASP A 186 13.22 -11.87 19.22
N LEU A 187 13.73 -10.68 18.86
CA LEU A 187 13.53 -10.06 17.54
C LEU A 187 14.02 -10.97 16.40
N LEU A 188 15.21 -11.56 16.54
CA LEU A 188 15.75 -12.49 15.54
C LEU A 188 14.87 -13.73 15.37
N ARG A 189 14.34 -14.28 16.46
CA ARG A 189 13.44 -15.43 16.43
C ARG A 189 12.09 -15.05 15.79
N ALA A 190 11.54 -13.89 16.14
CA ALA A 190 10.30 -13.36 15.57
C ALA A 190 10.43 -13.18 14.05
N THR A 191 11.50 -12.52 13.61
CA THR A 191 11.86 -12.31 12.19
C THR A 191 11.93 -13.62 11.41
N ARG A 192 12.71 -14.59 11.91
CA ARG A 192 12.80 -15.92 11.28
C ARG A 192 11.46 -16.64 11.23
N LYS A 193 10.63 -16.50 12.27
CA LYS A 193 9.31 -17.14 12.31
C LYS A 193 8.38 -16.52 11.27
N ILE A 194 8.34 -15.19 11.15
CA ILE A 194 7.53 -14.51 10.14
C ILE A 194 8.00 -14.89 8.74
N ASN A 195 9.31 -14.81 8.45
CA ASN A 195 9.86 -15.18 7.14
C ASN A 195 9.57 -16.65 6.79
N SER A 196 9.48 -17.53 7.79
CA SER A 196 9.07 -18.92 7.56
C SER A 196 7.58 -19.07 7.27
N LEU A 197 6.73 -18.29 7.93
CA LEU A 197 5.27 -18.33 7.75
C LEU A 197 4.85 -17.66 6.44
N SER A 198 5.46 -16.54 6.08
CA SER A 198 5.16 -15.80 4.84
C SER A 198 5.42 -16.64 3.59
N LYS A 199 6.42 -17.53 3.61
CA LYS A 199 6.68 -18.50 2.51
C LYS A 199 5.52 -19.45 2.23
N SER A 200 4.63 -19.66 3.20
CA SER A 200 3.43 -20.50 3.04
C SER A 200 2.17 -19.70 2.67
N VAL A 201 2.28 -18.38 2.52
CA VAL A 201 1.21 -17.50 2.08
C VAL A 201 1.43 -17.16 0.61
N PRO A 202 0.52 -17.55 -0.29
CA PRO A 202 0.55 -17.03 -1.65
C PRO A 202 0.25 -15.53 -1.62
N ALA A 203 1.17 -14.70 -2.14
CA ALA A 203 1.03 -13.24 -2.09
C ALA A 203 -0.23 -12.74 -2.81
N LYS A 204 -0.58 -13.39 -3.94
CA LYS A 204 -1.80 -13.11 -4.70
C LYS A 204 -3.06 -13.56 -3.96
N THR A 205 -2.93 -14.72 -3.31
CA THR A 205 -4.06 -15.54 -2.87
C THR A 205 -4.05 -15.78 -1.34
N PRO A 206 -3.87 -14.75 -0.49
CA PRO A 206 -3.52 -14.97 0.91
C PRO A 206 -4.61 -15.72 1.70
N CYS A 207 -5.88 -15.60 1.30
CA CYS A 207 -6.98 -16.34 1.93
C CYS A 207 -6.94 -17.85 1.65
N GLN A 208 -6.21 -18.29 0.62
CA GLN A 208 -6.02 -19.70 0.28
C GLN A 208 -4.88 -20.36 1.05
N ALA A 209 -4.11 -19.60 1.83
CA ALA A 209 -3.08 -20.18 2.67
C ALA A 209 -3.70 -21.19 3.66
N LYS A 210 -2.97 -22.28 3.93
CA LYS A 210 -3.49 -23.40 4.74
C LYS A 210 -4.10 -22.97 6.08
N ASP A 211 -3.45 -22.03 6.76
CA ASP A 211 -3.86 -21.53 8.07
C ASP A 211 -4.43 -20.09 7.98
N ALA A 212 -4.87 -19.65 6.79
CA ALA A 212 -5.29 -18.28 6.52
C ALA A 212 -6.31 -17.75 7.52
N ARG A 213 -7.39 -18.51 7.78
CA ARG A 213 -8.44 -18.10 8.73
C ARG A 213 -7.89 -17.85 10.14
N TYR A 214 -7.02 -18.74 10.62
CA TYR A 214 -6.41 -18.59 11.94
C TYR A 214 -5.51 -17.35 12.03
N TRP A 215 -4.75 -17.05 10.96
CA TRP A 215 -3.92 -15.85 10.91
C TRP A 215 -4.74 -14.57 10.72
N ASP A 216 -5.84 -14.65 9.98
CA ASP A 216 -6.65 -13.47 9.66
C ASP A 216 -7.56 -13.06 10.82
N GLU A 217 -8.11 -14.00 11.59
CA GLU A 217 -8.94 -13.71 12.77
C GLU A 217 -8.14 -13.11 13.95
N ARG A 218 -6.83 -12.94 13.80
CA ARG A 218 -5.92 -12.42 14.82
C ARG A 218 -5.21 -11.17 14.33
N SER A 219 -5.01 -10.21 15.22
CA SER A 219 -4.16 -9.06 14.91
C SER A 219 -2.67 -9.41 14.99
N ILE A 220 -1.83 -8.60 14.36
CA ILE A 220 -0.37 -8.65 14.55
C ILE A 220 -0.05 -8.46 16.03
N GLY A 221 -0.75 -7.56 16.73
CA GLY A 221 -0.61 -7.35 18.17
C GLY A 221 -0.81 -8.63 19.00
N CYS A 222 -1.89 -9.38 18.73
CA CYS A 222 -2.12 -10.68 19.37
C CYS A 222 -0.98 -11.67 19.08
N TRP A 223 -0.45 -11.69 17.86
CA TRP A 223 0.69 -12.54 17.54
C TRP A 223 1.97 -12.10 18.28
N ILE A 224 2.26 -10.80 18.35
CA ILE A 224 3.40 -10.25 19.09
C ILE A 224 3.32 -10.68 20.55
N ASP A 225 2.15 -10.55 21.18
CA ASP A 225 2.00 -10.83 22.59
C ASP A 225 2.16 -12.32 22.94
N ASP A 226 1.64 -13.20 22.10
CA ASP A 226 1.74 -14.66 22.27
C ASP A 226 3.11 -15.21 21.87
N ALA A 227 3.68 -14.69 20.78
CA ALA A 227 4.86 -15.27 20.17
C ALA A 227 6.15 -14.76 20.79
N MET A 228 6.23 -13.50 21.23
CA MET A 228 7.45 -12.84 21.72
C MET A 228 7.57 -12.83 23.24
N TRP A 229 8.79 -12.79 23.75
CA TRP A 229 9.10 -13.03 25.18
C TRP A 229 9.35 -11.75 25.97
N THR A 230 10.04 -10.79 25.37
CA THR A 230 10.57 -9.61 26.08
C THR A 230 9.77 -8.36 25.75
N PHE A 231 9.49 -7.55 26.76
CA PHE A 231 8.73 -6.30 26.59
C PHE A 231 9.39 -5.35 25.58
N GLU A 232 10.71 -5.15 25.69
CA GLU A 232 11.45 -4.26 24.78
C GLU A 232 11.39 -4.72 23.32
N ALA A 233 11.53 -6.03 23.05
CA ALA A 233 11.41 -6.55 21.69
C ALA A 233 9.99 -6.38 21.14
N LYS A 234 8.96 -6.61 21.97
CA LYS A 234 7.57 -6.37 21.59
C LYS A 234 7.34 -4.92 21.19
N GLN A 235 7.85 -3.95 21.96
CA GLN A 235 7.70 -2.53 21.63
C GLN A 235 8.45 -2.14 20.36
N LEU A 236 9.69 -2.61 20.19
CA LEU A 236 10.45 -2.39 18.94
C LEU A 236 9.74 -2.99 17.73
N PHE A 237 9.17 -4.18 17.85
CA PHE A 237 8.45 -4.83 16.76
C PHE A 237 7.15 -4.11 16.44
N ARG A 238 6.37 -3.69 17.46
CA ARG A 238 5.18 -2.84 17.28
C ARG A 238 5.51 -1.53 16.56
N MET A 239 6.62 -0.90 16.94
CA MET A 239 7.11 0.30 16.28
C MET A 239 7.43 0.00 14.81
N ALA A 240 8.18 -1.07 14.52
CA ALA A 240 8.52 -1.46 13.15
C ALA A 240 7.27 -1.73 12.28
N ILE A 241 6.23 -2.36 12.83
CA ILE A 241 4.94 -2.54 12.12
C ILE A 241 4.26 -1.19 11.86
N LYS A 242 4.25 -0.31 12.85
CA LYS A 242 3.71 1.05 12.72
C LYS A 242 4.43 1.84 11.63
N ALA A 243 5.73 1.63 11.44
CA ALA A 243 6.51 2.21 10.35
C ALA A 243 6.00 1.85 8.95
N VAL A 244 5.51 0.63 8.79
CA VAL A 244 5.09 0.08 7.49
C VAL A 244 3.64 0.46 7.16
N TYR A 245 2.76 0.41 8.16
CA TYR A 245 1.32 0.60 7.95
C TYR A 245 0.81 1.99 8.33
N ALA A 246 1.62 2.79 9.04
CA ALA A 246 1.16 3.99 9.75
C ALA A 246 -0.04 3.71 10.68
N GLU A 247 -0.10 2.50 11.22
CA GLU A 247 -1.16 2.03 12.11
C GLU A 247 -0.61 1.05 13.16
N ASP A 248 -1.28 0.97 14.30
CA ASP A 248 -0.93 0.07 15.39
C ASP A 248 -1.20 -1.41 15.05
N SER A 249 -0.30 -2.27 15.50
CA SER A 249 -0.30 -3.72 15.23
C SER A 249 -1.60 -4.42 15.66
N GLU A 250 -2.29 -3.86 16.63
CA GLU A 250 -3.53 -4.33 17.22
C GLU A 250 -4.72 -4.22 16.25
N SER A 251 -4.62 -3.32 15.27
CA SER A 251 -5.68 -3.05 14.28
C SER A 251 -5.51 -3.80 12.97
N ILE A 252 -4.38 -4.48 12.76
CA ILE A 252 -4.00 -5.08 11.48
C ILE A 252 -4.02 -6.60 11.59
N SER A 253 -4.59 -7.29 10.61
CA SER A 253 -4.59 -8.74 10.50
C SER A 253 -3.16 -9.31 10.42
N PHE A 254 -2.90 -10.41 11.13
CA PHE A 254 -1.61 -11.09 11.02
C PHE A 254 -1.42 -11.72 9.65
N LEU A 255 -2.50 -12.17 8.99
CA LEU A 255 -2.43 -12.63 7.60
C LEU A 255 -2.01 -11.51 6.65
N ASP A 256 -2.45 -10.27 6.87
CA ASP A 256 -2.08 -9.10 6.05
C ASP A 256 -0.56 -8.82 6.11
N LEU A 257 0.05 -8.96 7.29
CA LEU A 257 1.50 -8.88 7.43
C LEU A 257 2.20 -9.99 6.65
N LEU A 258 1.75 -11.24 6.78
CA LEU A 258 2.38 -12.36 6.08
C LEU A 258 2.27 -12.21 4.56
N ALA A 259 1.11 -11.74 4.06
CA ALA A 259 0.88 -11.45 2.66
C ALA A 259 1.78 -10.30 2.17
N THR A 260 1.92 -9.23 2.96
CA THR A 260 2.79 -8.09 2.67
C THR A 260 4.26 -8.52 2.56
N VAL A 261 4.73 -9.35 3.51
CA VAL A 261 6.08 -9.91 3.46
C VAL A 261 6.26 -10.84 2.26
N ALA A 262 5.28 -11.69 1.95
CA ALA A 262 5.32 -12.56 0.78
C ALA A 262 5.40 -11.75 -0.53
N GLY A 263 4.60 -10.68 -0.65
CA GLY A 263 4.56 -9.78 -1.80
C GLY A 263 5.80 -8.90 -1.97
N ALA A 264 6.61 -8.70 -0.92
CA ALA A 264 7.88 -7.99 -1.00
C ALA A 264 9.06 -8.88 -1.42
N GLY A 265 8.92 -10.21 -1.31
CA GLY A 265 9.99 -11.18 -1.62
C GLY A 265 10.23 -12.25 -0.54
N GLY A 266 9.39 -12.28 0.51
CA GLY A 266 9.40 -13.30 1.54
C GLY A 266 10.37 -13.02 2.70
N ASP A 267 10.95 -11.82 2.77
CA ASP A 267 11.78 -11.37 3.87
C ASP A 267 11.22 -10.09 4.48
N ILE A 268 10.89 -10.11 5.77
CA ILE A 268 10.34 -8.95 6.47
C ILE A 268 11.31 -7.77 6.50
N GLU A 269 12.61 -8.00 6.42
CA GLU A 269 13.60 -6.90 6.37
C GLU A 269 13.44 -6.05 5.10
N GLN A 270 12.93 -6.63 4.00
CA GLN A 270 12.65 -5.86 2.78
C GLN A 270 11.66 -4.73 3.01
N VAL A 271 10.67 -4.93 3.89
CA VAL A 271 9.66 -3.92 4.23
C VAL A 271 10.06 -3.07 5.43
N LEU A 272 10.80 -3.62 6.40
CA LEU A 272 11.16 -2.91 7.63
C LEU A 272 12.39 -2.01 7.49
N SER A 273 13.35 -2.35 6.64
CA SER A 273 14.67 -1.70 6.60
C SER A 273 15.18 -1.40 5.20
N ASP A 274 15.04 -2.31 4.24
CA ASP A 274 15.66 -2.13 2.92
C ASP A 274 14.86 -1.20 1.98
N ALA A 275 13.57 -1.00 2.25
CA ALA A 275 12.68 -0.17 1.43
C ALA A 275 13.07 1.33 1.45
N GLN A 276 13.93 1.79 2.36
CA GLN A 276 14.28 3.20 2.57
C GLN A 276 15.64 3.63 1.97
N THR A 277 16.18 2.88 1.01
CA THR A 277 17.58 3.03 0.58
C THR A 277 17.81 4.05 -0.54
N THR A 278 16.85 4.26 -1.44
CA THR A 278 17.00 5.13 -2.62
C THR A 278 15.97 6.26 -2.60
N ARG A 279 16.39 7.46 -3.00
CA ARG A 279 15.56 8.66 -3.20
C ARG A 279 15.74 9.23 -4.60
N ILE A 280 14.82 10.11 -5.00
CA ILE A 280 14.82 10.77 -6.31
C ILE A 280 15.24 12.23 -6.12
N VAL A 281 16.26 12.67 -6.85
CA VAL A 281 16.83 14.03 -6.71
C VAL A 281 15.78 15.11 -6.94
N GLN A 282 14.90 14.92 -7.92
CA GLN A 282 13.81 15.85 -8.26
C GLN A 282 12.54 15.63 -7.42
N GLY A 283 12.57 14.68 -6.49
CA GLY A 283 11.41 14.24 -5.71
C GLY A 283 10.52 13.23 -6.43
N PRO A 284 9.81 12.37 -5.67
CA PRO A 284 8.90 11.33 -6.18
C PRO A 284 7.69 11.86 -6.95
N GLN A 285 7.21 13.08 -6.67
CA GLN A 285 6.09 13.67 -7.40
C GLN A 285 6.45 13.91 -8.86
N SER A 286 7.74 14.15 -9.16
CA SER A 286 8.23 14.36 -10.52
C SER A 286 7.96 13.18 -11.47
N ILE A 287 7.80 11.95 -10.97
CA ILE A 287 7.36 10.80 -11.78
C ILE A 287 5.97 11.09 -12.39
N SER A 288 5.05 11.55 -11.55
CA SER A 288 3.68 11.84 -11.94
C SER A 288 3.61 13.06 -12.86
N GLU A 289 4.42 14.09 -12.60
CA GLU A 289 4.51 15.27 -13.47
C GLU A 289 5.05 14.92 -14.86
N ARG A 290 6.09 14.08 -14.93
CA ARG A 290 6.66 13.62 -16.20
C ARG A 290 5.70 12.73 -16.98
N LEU A 291 4.95 11.86 -16.31
CA LEU A 291 3.89 11.06 -16.94
C LEU A 291 2.77 11.96 -17.46
N ALA A 292 2.30 12.91 -16.66
CA ALA A 292 1.27 13.85 -17.07
C ALA A 292 1.69 14.66 -18.31
N ALA A 293 2.95 15.08 -18.38
CA ALA A 293 3.51 15.80 -19.53
C ALA A 293 3.65 14.95 -20.81
N ARG A 294 3.63 13.61 -20.71
CA ARG A 294 3.62 12.70 -21.88
C ARG A 294 2.23 12.51 -22.48
N LEU A 295 1.18 12.81 -21.71
CA LEU A 295 -0.19 12.63 -22.16
C LEU A 295 -0.53 13.63 -23.29
N PRO A 296 -1.38 13.25 -24.25
CA PRO A 296 -1.89 14.19 -25.24
C PRO A 296 -2.54 15.43 -24.61
N GLU A 297 -2.50 16.55 -25.33
CA GLU A 297 -3.09 17.80 -24.86
C GLU A 297 -4.58 17.64 -24.55
N GLY A 298 -5.01 18.17 -23.41
CA GLY A 298 -6.39 18.07 -22.94
C GLY A 298 -6.78 16.71 -22.35
N THR A 299 -5.91 15.70 -22.32
CA THR A 299 -6.22 14.40 -21.67
C THR A 299 -6.43 14.55 -20.16
N LEU A 300 -5.62 15.36 -19.48
CA LEU A 300 -5.68 15.55 -18.03
C LEU A 300 -6.50 16.80 -17.66
N GLN A 301 -7.46 16.64 -16.75
CA GLN A 301 -8.22 17.72 -16.12
C GLN A 301 -8.05 17.66 -14.60
N LEU A 302 -7.50 18.73 -14.03
CA LEU A 302 -7.34 18.93 -12.59
C LEU A 302 -8.58 19.64 -12.00
N ASN A 303 -8.75 19.60 -10.68
CA ASN A 303 -9.92 20.13 -9.98
C ASN A 303 -11.25 19.53 -10.48
N GLN A 304 -11.26 18.23 -10.74
CA GLN A 304 -12.41 17.48 -11.20
C GLN A 304 -12.71 16.34 -10.23
N LYS A 305 -13.50 16.63 -9.19
CA LYS A 305 -13.87 15.63 -8.19
C LYS A 305 -15.05 14.80 -8.72
N VAL A 306 -14.77 13.59 -9.17
CA VAL A 306 -15.83 12.64 -9.56
C VAL A 306 -16.68 12.24 -8.35
N LEU A 307 -18.00 12.34 -8.52
CA LEU A 307 -19.00 11.88 -7.54
C LEU A 307 -19.79 10.68 -8.04
N ASN A 308 -20.19 10.70 -9.32
CA ASN A 308 -21.18 9.79 -9.85
C ASN A 308 -20.60 9.00 -11.03
N ILE A 309 -20.83 7.69 -11.02
CA ILE A 309 -20.52 6.77 -12.12
C ILE A 309 -21.78 5.97 -12.41
N HIS A 310 -22.53 6.40 -13.41
CA HIS A 310 -23.81 5.82 -13.77
C HIS A 310 -23.72 5.18 -15.15
N LYS A 311 -24.39 4.06 -15.39
CA LYS A 311 -24.64 3.62 -16.77
C LYS A 311 -25.49 4.69 -17.46
N ALA A 312 -25.13 5.03 -18.69
CA ALA A 312 -25.93 5.94 -19.49
C ALA A 312 -27.25 5.24 -19.86
N ASP A 313 -28.37 5.91 -19.60
CA ASP A 313 -29.64 5.57 -20.22
C ASP A 313 -29.54 6.00 -21.70
N ASP A 314 -29.31 5.05 -22.59
CA ASP A 314 -29.41 5.31 -24.03
C ASP A 314 -30.79 4.81 -24.49
N ASP A 315 -31.75 5.73 -24.57
CA ASP A 315 -33.07 5.50 -25.19
C ASP A 315 -32.94 5.08 -26.68
N GLU A 316 -31.76 5.29 -27.29
CA GLU A 316 -31.41 4.91 -28.66
C GLU A 316 -30.42 3.73 -28.74
N ALA A 317 -30.08 3.07 -27.62
CA ALA A 317 -29.18 1.93 -27.65
C ALA A 317 -29.77 0.80 -28.50
N THR A 318 -29.15 0.57 -29.66
CA THR A 318 -29.39 -0.66 -30.40
C THR A 318 -28.93 -1.86 -29.55
N PRO A 319 -29.53 -3.06 -29.68
CA PRO A 319 -29.13 -4.24 -28.90
C PRO A 319 -27.63 -4.60 -28.99
N ASP A 320 -26.93 -4.06 -29.99
CA ASP A 320 -25.52 -4.28 -30.29
C ASP A 320 -24.60 -3.15 -29.79
N GLN A 321 -25.13 -2.06 -29.19
CA GLN A 321 -24.34 -1.01 -28.57
C GLN A 321 -24.02 -1.35 -27.11
N GLU A 322 -22.74 -1.41 -26.79
CA GLU A 322 -22.29 -1.67 -25.42
C GLU A 322 -22.58 -0.49 -24.49
N ALA A 323 -23.00 -0.80 -23.26
CA ALA A 323 -23.42 0.20 -22.29
C ALA A 323 -22.29 1.18 -21.95
N MET A 324 -22.52 2.46 -22.24
CA MET A 324 -21.64 3.55 -21.86
C MET A 324 -21.79 3.89 -20.37
N TYR A 325 -20.74 4.43 -19.78
CA TYR A 325 -20.77 5.00 -18.43
C TYR A 325 -20.69 6.53 -18.51
N LYS A 326 -21.60 7.20 -17.80
CA LYS A 326 -21.61 8.63 -17.53
C LYS A 326 -20.88 8.90 -16.23
N VAL A 327 -19.74 9.59 -16.31
CA VAL A 327 -18.93 10.02 -15.17
C VAL A 327 -19.17 11.51 -14.94
N SER A 328 -19.63 11.89 -13.75
CA SER A 328 -19.95 13.28 -13.41
C SER A 328 -19.14 13.80 -12.23
N THR A 329 -18.68 15.05 -12.32
CA THR A 329 -17.88 15.73 -11.29
C THR A 329 -18.71 16.74 -10.49
N VAL A 330 -18.19 17.18 -9.34
CA VAL A 330 -18.78 18.29 -8.55
C VAL A 330 -18.84 19.57 -9.36
N GLU A 331 -17.83 19.79 -10.18
CA GLU A 331 -17.63 21.00 -10.97
C GLU A 331 -18.54 21.06 -12.20
N GLY A 332 -19.33 20.02 -12.45
CA GLY A 332 -20.33 19.96 -13.52
C GLY A 332 -19.84 19.30 -14.81
N GLU A 333 -18.59 18.82 -14.85
CA GLU A 333 -18.09 18.04 -15.98
C GLU A 333 -18.83 16.71 -16.07
N CYS A 334 -19.16 16.31 -17.29
CA CYS A 334 -19.87 15.07 -17.57
C CYS A 334 -19.29 14.39 -18.81
N ILE A 335 -18.61 13.27 -18.61
CA ILE A 335 -17.94 12.52 -19.69
C ILE A 335 -18.60 11.15 -19.84
N LYS A 336 -18.90 10.76 -21.07
CA LYS A 336 -19.36 9.40 -21.40
C LYS A 336 -18.17 8.60 -21.94
N ALA A 337 -17.98 7.38 -21.45
CA ALA A 337 -17.00 6.44 -21.99
C ALA A 337 -17.45 4.98 -21.79
N PRO A 338 -17.05 4.05 -22.66
CA PRO A 338 -17.39 2.64 -22.51
C PRO A 338 -16.64 1.97 -21.35
N VAL A 339 -15.50 2.54 -20.93
CA VAL A 339 -14.64 2.02 -19.85
C VAL A 339 -14.30 3.10 -18.84
N VAL A 340 -14.32 2.76 -17.55
CA VAL A 340 -13.88 3.64 -16.47
C VAL A 340 -12.84 2.94 -15.60
N ILE A 341 -11.72 3.60 -15.34
CA ILE A 341 -10.69 3.15 -14.38
C ILE A 341 -10.81 3.96 -13.10
N ILE A 342 -10.97 3.28 -11.98
CA ILE A 342 -11.17 3.85 -10.65
C ILE A 342 -9.88 3.61 -9.85
N THR A 343 -9.15 4.68 -9.53
CA THR A 343 -7.88 4.61 -8.78
C THR A 343 -7.84 5.25 -7.38
N PRO A 344 -8.87 5.99 -6.90
CA PRO A 344 -8.82 6.54 -5.54
C PRO A 344 -8.74 5.47 -4.44
N PRO A 345 -8.28 5.82 -3.23
CA PRO A 345 -8.34 4.93 -2.07
C PRO A 345 -9.76 4.40 -1.79
N ARG A 346 -9.83 3.17 -1.28
CA ARG A 346 -11.10 2.47 -0.99
C ARG A 346 -12.10 3.29 -0.16
N PRO A 347 -11.69 4.04 0.89
CA PRO A 347 -12.63 4.89 1.62
C PRO A 347 -13.29 5.98 0.77
N LEU A 348 -12.64 6.46 -0.30
CA LEU A 348 -13.23 7.42 -1.24
C LEU A 348 -14.12 6.75 -2.28
N ILE A 349 -13.75 5.56 -2.76
CA ILE A 349 -14.61 4.78 -3.67
C ILE A 349 -15.97 4.53 -2.98
N CYS A 350 -15.97 4.21 -1.69
CA CYS A 350 -17.20 3.99 -0.92
C CYS A 350 -18.10 5.24 -0.74
N GLN A 351 -17.62 6.43 -1.09
CA GLN A 351 -18.37 7.70 -1.04
C GLN A 351 -18.93 8.10 -2.42
N MET A 352 -18.53 7.43 -3.49
CA MET A 352 -19.05 7.68 -4.84
C MET A 352 -20.41 7.01 -5.03
N ASP A 353 -21.26 7.62 -5.85
CA ASP A 353 -22.55 7.06 -6.24
C ASP A 353 -22.40 6.22 -7.53
N PHE A 354 -22.79 4.95 -7.44
CA PHE A 354 -22.73 4.00 -8.55
C PHE A 354 -24.14 3.58 -8.94
N GLN A 355 -24.45 3.64 -10.23
CA GLN A 355 -25.73 3.15 -10.78
C GLN A 355 -25.45 2.27 -12.02
N PRO A 356 -25.73 0.95 -11.98
CA PRO A 356 -26.26 0.19 -10.84
C PRO A 356 -25.28 0.18 -9.65
N PRO A 357 -25.77 -0.05 -8.43
CA PRO A 357 -24.92 -0.11 -7.25
C PRO A 357 -23.88 -1.23 -7.41
N LEU A 358 -22.68 -1.00 -6.85
CA LEU A 358 -21.67 -2.04 -6.77
C LEU A 358 -22.18 -3.23 -5.95
N PRO A 359 -21.74 -4.47 -6.25
CA PRO A 359 -22.10 -5.66 -5.48
C PRO A 359 -21.85 -5.45 -3.98
N SER A 360 -22.78 -5.93 -3.16
CA SER A 360 -22.74 -5.73 -1.71
C SER A 360 -21.48 -6.32 -1.08
N GLY A 361 -21.00 -7.47 -1.57
CA GLY A 361 -19.73 -8.08 -1.13
C GLY A 361 -18.55 -7.13 -1.30
N LEU A 362 -18.40 -6.52 -2.47
CA LEU A 362 -17.34 -5.55 -2.74
C LEU A 362 -17.42 -4.33 -1.82
N ILE A 363 -18.61 -3.74 -1.66
CA ILE A 363 -18.79 -2.58 -0.77
C ILE A 363 -18.45 -2.94 0.68
N GLN A 364 -18.84 -4.13 1.14
CA GLN A 364 -18.50 -4.64 2.47
C GLN A 364 -17.00 -4.87 2.64
N TYR A 365 -16.30 -5.28 1.59
CA TYR A 365 -14.84 -5.42 1.59
C TYR A 365 -14.15 -4.05 1.68
N TYR A 366 -14.47 -3.13 0.76
CA TYR A 366 -13.81 -1.81 0.70
C TYR A 366 -14.07 -0.96 1.94
N ARG A 367 -15.27 -1.00 2.53
CA ARG A 367 -15.59 -0.27 3.77
C ARG A 367 -14.78 -0.75 4.99
N ARG A 368 -14.22 -1.95 4.94
CA ARG A 368 -13.40 -2.53 6.01
C ARG A 368 -11.90 -2.32 5.80
N GLN A 369 -11.49 -1.54 4.81
CA GLN A 369 -10.07 -1.28 4.50
C GLN A 369 -9.76 0.21 4.69
N PRO A 370 -9.61 0.67 5.94
CA PRO A 370 -9.25 2.05 6.23
C PRO A 370 -7.82 2.36 5.80
N MET A 371 -7.51 3.65 5.69
CA MET A 371 -6.14 4.14 5.56
C MET A 371 -5.48 4.25 6.93
N GLY A 372 -4.17 4.07 7.00
CA GLY A 372 -3.40 4.40 8.20
C GLY A 372 -3.37 5.91 8.48
N SER A 373 -2.79 6.28 9.62
CA SER A 373 -2.78 7.65 10.12
C SER A 373 -1.34 8.15 10.24
N ALA A 374 -0.95 9.11 9.40
CA ALA A 374 0.40 9.62 9.33
C ALA A 374 0.46 11.15 9.29
N ILE A 375 1.36 11.70 10.09
CA ILE A 375 1.81 13.09 10.00
C ILE A 375 3.31 13.05 9.75
N LYS A 376 3.74 13.77 8.74
CA LYS A 376 5.14 13.87 8.35
C LYS A 376 5.62 15.29 8.59
N PHE A 377 6.66 15.42 9.39
CA PHE A 377 7.38 16.67 9.58
C PHE A 377 8.69 16.63 8.82
N ASN A 378 8.99 17.70 8.08
CA ASN A 378 10.32 17.94 7.54
C ASN A 378 10.87 19.22 8.15
N VAL A 379 11.97 19.09 8.87
CA VAL A 379 12.64 20.18 9.57
C VAL A 379 13.93 20.53 8.84
N VAL A 380 13.96 21.73 8.24
CA VAL A 380 15.04 22.22 7.39
C VAL A 380 15.98 23.12 8.19
N TYR A 381 17.28 22.92 8.03
CA TYR A 381 18.38 23.60 8.71
C TYR A 381 19.40 24.11 7.69
N SER A 382 20.24 25.07 8.08
CA SER A 382 21.31 25.60 7.21
C SER A 382 22.36 24.57 6.80
N SER A 383 22.51 23.48 7.54
CA SER A 383 23.42 22.37 7.23
C SER A 383 22.97 21.09 7.94
N PRO A 384 23.36 19.90 7.46
CA PRO A 384 23.09 18.64 8.14
C PRO A 384 24.06 18.41 9.32
N PHE A 385 23.95 19.25 10.35
CA PHE A 385 24.90 19.34 11.47
C PHE A 385 25.08 18.00 12.23
N TRP A 386 24.06 17.15 12.28
CA TRP A 386 24.15 15.81 12.87
C TRP A 386 25.18 14.92 12.18
N ARG A 387 25.42 15.11 10.87
CA ARG A 387 26.46 14.37 10.15
C ARG A 387 27.85 14.69 10.71
N ALA A 388 28.12 15.95 11.04
CA ALA A 388 29.37 16.37 11.67
C ALA A 388 29.52 15.81 13.09
N ALA A 389 28.41 15.58 13.80
CA ALA A 389 28.38 14.87 15.09
C ALA A 389 28.54 13.33 14.96
N GLY A 390 28.73 12.81 13.74
CA GLY A 390 28.86 11.39 13.45
C GLY A 390 27.55 10.62 13.65
N LEU A 391 26.42 11.27 13.39
CA LEU A 391 25.08 10.68 13.45
C LEU A 391 24.49 10.51 12.04
N SER A 392 23.69 9.46 11.85
CA SER A 392 23.02 9.16 10.58
C SER A 392 21.74 9.96 10.34
N GLY A 393 21.22 10.66 11.37
CA GLY A 393 19.88 11.25 11.36
C GLY A 393 18.75 10.23 11.62
N ALA A 394 19.06 8.93 11.59
CA ALA A 394 18.10 7.87 11.86
C ALA A 394 17.83 7.73 13.37
N MET A 395 16.56 7.67 13.75
CA MET A 395 16.14 7.37 15.11
C MET A 395 14.99 6.37 15.11
N ILE A 396 15.05 5.40 16.04
CA ILE A 396 13.95 4.49 16.35
C ILE A 396 13.54 4.63 17.82
N ASN A 397 12.23 4.59 18.05
CA ASN A 397 11.66 4.92 19.36
C ASN A 397 10.78 3.79 19.91
N ALA A 398 11.26 3.13 20.97
CA ALA A 398 10.48 2.11 21.67
C ALA A 398 9.56 2.70 22.76
N ASP A 399 9.65 3.99 23.06
CA ASP A 399 8.73 4.66 23.98
C ASP A 399 7.42 5.03 23.25
N GLY A 400 6.35 4.35 23.64
CA GLY A 400 5.02 4.52 23.06
C GLY A 400 4.34 5.86 23.36
N ASP A 401 4.81 6.64 24.33
CA ASP A 401 4.26 7.96 24.67
C ASP A 401 5.00 9.11 24.00
N SER A 402 6.07 8.80 23.26
CA SER A 402 6.84 9.80 22.54
C SER A 402 6.07 10.40 21.36
N PRO A 403 6.20 11.72 21.11
CA PRO A 403 5.49 12.37 20.01
C PRO A 403 5.94 11.83 18.64
N VAL A 404 7.23 11.58 18.44
CA VAL A 404 7.80 11.14 17.16
C VAL A 404 8.28 9.70 17.27
N GLN A 405 7.85 8.84 16.34
CA GLN A 405 8.20 7.41 16.40
C GLN A 405 9.51 7.09 15.67
N MET A 406 9.88 7.90 14.68
CA MET A 406 11.08 7.68 13.88
C MET A 406 11.53 8.96 13.19
N THR A 407 12.84 9.04 12.93
CA THR A 407 13.44 10.08 12.10
C THR A 407 14.41 9.48 11.11
N TYR A 408 14.68 10.21 10.02
CA TYR A 408 15.76 9.92 9.07
C TYR A 408 16.37 11.22 8.57
N ASP A 409 17.61 11.15 8.10
CA ASP A 409 18.19 12.22 7.28
C ASP A 409 17.43 12.30 5.95
N ASN A 410 16.86 13.47 5.69
CA ASN A 410 16.14 13.80 4.47
C ASN A 410 16.82 14.92 3.67
N SER A 411 18.09 15.21 3.96
CA SER A 411 18.85 16.25 3.26
C SER A 411 19.02 15.90 1.76
N PRO A 412 19.14 16.90 0.88
CA PRO A 412 19.35 16.69 -0.54
C PRO A 412 20.72 16.04 -0.81
N ALA A 413 20.88 15.50 -2.03
CA ALA A 413 22.10 14.85 -2.47
C ALA A 413 23.34 15.76 -2.41
N ASP A 414 23.17 17.06 -2.65
CA ASP A 414 24.24 18.06 -2.60
C ASP A 414 24.54 18.57 -1.18
N ALA A 415 23.73 18.18 -0.19
CA ALA A 415 23.84 18.57 1.21
C ALA A 415 23.92 20.10 1.45
N LYS A 416 23.38 20.93 0.54
CA LYS A 416 23.35 22.39 0.70
C LYS A 416 22.63 22.86 1.95
N HIS A 417 21.61 22.10 2.36
CA HIS A 417 20.89 22.29 3.61
C HIS A 417 20.76 20.93 4.32
N GLY A 418 20.43 20.95 5.60
CA GLY A 418 20.11 19.74 6.35
C GLY A 418 18.61 19.59 6.49
N THR A 419 18.07 18.39 6.25
CA THR A 419 16.65 18.12 6.57
C THR A 419 16.53 16.87 7.42
N ILE A 420 15.77 16.94 8.52
CA ILE A 420 15.31 15.75 9.26
C ILE A 420 13.84 15.53 8.95
N VAL A 421 13.52 14.34 8.44
CA VAL A 421 12.14 13.87 8.39
C VAL A 421 11.79 13.20 9.72
N ALA A 422 10.63 13.51 10.27
CA ALA A 422 10.10 12.94 11.51
C ALA A 422 8.66 12.48 11.30
N PHE A 423 8.35 11.24 11.72
CA PHE A 423 7.01 10.66 11.55
C PHE A 423 6.26 10.55 12.88
N VAL A 424 4.99 10.94 12.83
CA VAL A 424 3.99 10.69 13.86
C VAL A 424 2.90 9.81 13.26
N LEU A 425 2.71 8.59 13.78
CA LEU A 425 1.99 7.49 13.13
C LEU A 425 0.92 6.84 14.00
N GLY A 426 -0.07 6.18 13.39
CA GLY A 426 -1.11 5.38 14.06
C GLY A 426 -1.88 6.16 15.14
N ASN A 427 -2.20 5.49 16.25
CA ASN A 427 -2.86 6.11 17.41
C ASN A 427 -2.07 7.26 18.01
N ASN A 428 -0.73 7.29 17.86
CA ASN A 428 0.07 8.43 18.30
C ASN A 428 -0.28 9.68 17.51
N SER A 429 -0.42 9.59 16.19
CA SER A 429 -0.83 10.73 15.36
C SER A 429 -2.22 11.25 15.70
N ARG A 430 -3.19 10.36 15.92
CA ARG A 430 -4.56 10.74 16.32
C ARG A 430 -4.58 11.46 17.67
N ARG A 431 -3.88 10.92 18.68
CA ARG A 431 -3.73 11.56 19.99
C ARG A 431 -2.98 12.89 19.90
N PHE A 432 -1.92 12.94 19.08
CA PHE A 432 -1.09 14.14 18.90
C PHE A 432 -1.90 15.29 18.30
N LEU A 433 -2.72 15.03 17.27
CA LEU A 433 -3.63 16.02 16.68
C LEU A 433 -4.73 16.45 17.64
N HIS A 434 -5.36 15.49 18.33
CA HIS A 434 -6.43 15.78 19.27
C HIS A 434 -5.96 16.69 20.42
N ASN A 435 -4.80 16.37 21.00
CA ASN A 435 -4.24 17.12 22.12
C ASN A 435 -3.59 18.44 21.69
N ASN A 436 -3.19 18.56 20.42
CA ASN A 436 -2.47 19.73 19.90
C ASN A 436 -3.10 20.17 18.57
N PRO A 437 -4.29 20.81 18.59
CA PRO A 437 -4.99 21.22 17.37
C PRO A 437 -4.25 22.34 16.62
N ASP A 438 -3.46 23.15 17.31
CA ASP A 438 -2.65 24.22 16.71
C ASP A 438 -1.38 23.68 16.04
N ALA A 439 -1.14 24.09 14.79
CA ALA A 439 -0.03 23.61 13.98
C ALA A 439 1.34 24.10 14.48
N GLU A 440 1.43 25.35 14.93
CA GLU A 440 2.69 25.91 15.42
C GLU A 440 3.10 25.26 16.76
N ALA A 441 2.13 24.96 17.63
CA ALA A 441 2.37 24.16 18.83
C ALA A 441 2.92 22.76 18.49
N ARG A 442 2.35 22.07 17.50
CA ARG A 442 2.87 20.77 17.04
C ARG A 442 4.30 20.86 16.52
N LYS A 443 4.59 21.85 15.67
CA LYS A 443 5.95 22.10 15.16
C LYS A 443 6.94 22.34 16.29
N LYS A 444 6.57 23.14 17.30
CA LYS A 444 7.40 23.38 18.48
C LYS A 444 7.68 22.09 19.25
N ILE A 445 6.67 21.25 19.49
CA ILE A 445 6.85 19.96 20.19
C ILE A 445 7.83 19.06 19.43
N VAL A 446 7.72 19.00 18.10
CA VAL A 446 8.65 18.23 17.28
C VAL A 446 10.07 18.79 17.36
N LEU A 447 10.25 20.11 17.26
CA LEU A 447 11.57 20.76 17.41
C LEU A 447 12.19 20.50 18.78
N ASP A 448 11.43 20.70 19.86
CA ASP A 448 11.87 20.44 21.23
C ASP A 448 12.30 18.97 21.37
N PHE A 449 11.53 18.04 20.79
CA PHE A 449 11.87 16.62 20.77
C PHE A 449 13.16 16.35 19.99
N LEU A 450 13.33 16.90 18.79
CA LEU A 450 14.56 16.73 17.99
C LEU A 450 15.79 17.28 18.73
N ALA A 451 15.64 18.35 19.50
CA ALA A 451 16.73 18.89 20.32
C ALA A 451 17.19 17.93 21.42
N THR A 452 16.30 17.07 21.94
CA THR A 452 16.69 16.00 22.88
C THR A 452 17.55 14.90 22.23
N LEU A 453 17.48 14.78 20.90
CA LEU A 453 18.18 13.73 20.14
C LEU A 453 19.48 14.24 19.51
N PHE A 454 19.42 15.42 18.87
CA PHE A 454 20.48 15.97 18.04
C PHE A 454 21.20 17.16 18.71
N GLY A 455 20.74 17.60 19.89
CA GLY A 455 21.30 18.73 20.62
C GLY A 455 20.62 20.06 20.31
N PRO A 456 21.05 21.16 20.97
CA PRO A 456 20.37 22.45 20.91
C PRO A 456 20.34 23.08 19.52
N GLU A 457 21.24 22.70 18.61
CA GLU A 457 21.24 23.15 17.22
C GLU A 457 19.95 22.78 16.47
N ALA A 458 19.25 21.72 16.89
CA ALA A 458 17.96 21.33 16.32
C ALA A 458 16.83 22.34 16.57
N LEU A 459 17.02 23.30 17.49
CA LEU A 459 16.06 24.39 17.71
C LEU A 459 16.19 25.49 16.65
N ASN A 460 17.29 25.54 15.90
CA ASN A 460 17.60 26.57 14.91
C ASN A 460 17.12 26.18 13.49
N ALA A 461 15.88 25.68 13.40
CA ALA A 461 15.29 25.33 12.12
C ALA A 461 15.01 26.59 11.29
N GLN A 462 15.33 26.54 10.00
CA GLN A 462 14.97 27.58 9.03
C GLN A 462 13.51 27.44 8.60
N GLN A 463 13.03 26.21 8.40
CA GLN A 463 11.67 25.91 8.00
C GLN A 463 11.19 24.62 8.67
N VAL A 464 9.89 24.56 8.98
CA VAL A 464 9.24 23.34 9.47
C VAL A 464 7.97 23.10 8.67
N HIS A 465 8.01 22.09 7.80
CA HIS A 465 6.86 21.67 7.02
C HIS A 465 6.14 20.54 7.73
N GLU A 466 4.83 20.65 7.85
CA GLU A 466 3.95 19.61 8.37
C GLU A 466 3.01 19.16 7.26
N MET A 467 2.94 17.84 7.03
CA MET A 467 1.91 17.22 6.21
C MET A 467 1.10 16.24 7.04
N ASN A 468 -0.15 16.58 7.29
CA ASN A 468 -1.11 15.72 7.94
C ASN A 468 -1.93 14.96 6.89
N TRP A 469 -1.56 13.71 6.60
CA TRP A 469 -2.25 12.90 5.60
C TRP A 469 -3.67 12.50 6.01
N THR A 470 -4.04 12.59 7.29
CA THR A 470 -5.41 12.30 7.76
C THR A 470 -6.41 13.39 7.36
N LEU A 471 -5.93 14.61 7.10
CA LEU A 471 -6.74 15.74 6.65
C LEU A 471 -6.64 15.95 5.14
N ALA A 472 -5.84 15.16 4.42
CA ALA A 472 -5.76 15.23 2.98
C ALA A 472 -7.06 14.68 2.35
N PRO A 473 -7.92 15.54 1.76
CA PRO A 473 -9.32 15.18 1.46
C PRO A 473 -9.44 14.02 0.47
N TYR A 474 -8.46 13.85 -0.42
CA TYR A 474 -8.46 12.83 -1.46
C TYR A 474 -7.45 11.68 -1.23
N ALA A 475 -6.78 11.66 -0.08
CA ALA A 475 -5.94 10.54 0.35
C ALA A 475 -6.52 9.81 1.57
N THR A 476 -7.27 10.53 2.41
CA THR A 476 -7.96 10.06 3.63
C THR A 476 -7.08 9.43 4.70
N GLY A 477 -5.76 9.44 4.51
CA GLY A 477 -4.74 8.88 5.39
C GLY A 477 -3.49 8.50 4.60
N GLY A 478 -2.64 7.70 5.22
CA GLY A 478 -1.42 7.16 4.61
C GLY A 478 -0.90 5.93 5.34
N TYR A 479 0.05 5.17 4.81
CA TYR A 479 0.58 5.28 3.44
C TYR A 479 -0.35 4.60 2.43
N GLY A 480 -0.87 3.43 2.79
CA GLY A 480 -1.86 2.66 2.03
C GLY A 480 -2.96 2.15 2.95
N SER A 481 -3.96 1.48 2.37
CA SER A 481 -4.99 0.79 3.15
C SER A 481 -4.47 -0.53 3.70
N PHE A 482 -4.90 -0.89 4.90
CA PHE A 482 -4.59 -2.17 5.54
C PHE A 482 -5.86 -3.01 5.74
N ASN A 483 -5.68 -4.29 6.07
CA ASN A 483 -6.76 -5.21 6.38
C ASN A 483 -6.85 -5.44 7.90
N PRO A 484 -7.94 -5.02 8.55
CA PRO A 484 -8.27 -5.46 9.90
C PRO A 484 -8.48 -6.98 10.01
N PRO A 485 -8.40 -7.55 11.22
CA PRO A 485 -8.67 -8.96 11.44
C PRO A 485 -10.01 -9.43 10.87
N GLY A 486 -9.99 -10.59 10.19
CA GLY A 486 -11.13 -11.27 9.59
C GLY A 486 -11.54 -10.76 8.21
N VAL A 487 -10.91 -9.72 7.68
CA VAL A 487 -11.29 -9.13 6.39
C VAL A 487 -10.81 -9.98 5.21
N LEU A 488 -9.58 -10.49 5.22
CA LEU A 488 -9.00 -11.16 4.05
C LEU A 488 -9.65 -12.52 3.75
N THR A 489 -10.18 -13.20 4.76
CA THR A 489 -10.78 -14.54 4.64
C THR A 489 -12.31 -14.53 4.55
N SER A 490 -12.95 -13.37 4.78
CA SER A 490 -14.40 -13.20 4.60
C SER A 490 -14.82 -13.10 3.13
N PHE A 491 -13.88 -12.96 2.20
CA PHE A 491 -14.12 -12.81 0.77
C PHE A 491 -13.28 -13.83 0.01
N GLU A 492 -13.94 -14.71 -0.75
CA GLU A 492 -13.27 -15.70 -1.59
C GLU A 492 -12.67 -15.03 -2.83
N GLU A 493 -11.68 -15.66 -3.43
CA GLU A 493 -10.76 -14.97 -4.33
C GLU A 493 -11.22 -14.84 -5.78
N ASP A 494 -12.10 -15.74 -6.21
CA ASP A 494 -12.83 -15.53 -7.47
C ASP A 494 -13.53 -14.17 -7.43
N GLU A 495 -13.88 -13.66 -6.24
CA GLU A 495 -14.39 -12.31 -6.09
C GLU A 495 -13.29 -11.23 -6.09
N ARG A 496 -12.01 -11.45 -5.78
CA ARG A 496 -11.00 -10.35 -5.69
C ARG A 496 -10.36 -9.95 -7.02
N ASP A 497 -10.02 -10.91 -7.88
CA ASP A 497 -9.58 -10.60 -9.25
C ASP A 497 -10.76 -10.14 -10.11
N GLU A 498 -11.97 -10.68 -9.88
CA GLU A 498 -13.21 -10.14 -10.45
C GLU A 498 -13.60 -8.80 -9.81
N MET A 499 -13.29 -8.51 -8.54
CA MET A 499 -13.48 -7.18 -7.94
C MET A 499 -12.52 -6.13 -8.53
N SER A 500 -11.51 -6.53 -9.29
CA SER A 500 -10.74 -5.59 -10.11
C SER A 500 -11.50 -5.15 -11.38
N LYS A 501 -12.66 -5.76 -11.67
CA LYS A 501 -13.52 -5.45 -12.82
C LYS A 501 -15.02 -5.74 -12.58
N ILE A 502 -15.88 -4.72 -12.57
CA ILE A 502 -17.35 -4.89 -12.59
C ILE A 502 -17.93 -4.33 -13.88
N GLY A 503 -18.36 -5.22 -14.79
CA GLY A 503 -18.68 -4.78 -16.15
C GLY A 503 -17.44 -4.14 -16.77
N ASN A 504 -17.54 -2.92 -17.29
CA ASN A 504 -16.36 -2.17 -17.79
C ASN A 504 -15.84 -1.12 -16.78
N LEU A 505 -16.12 -1.31 -15.49
CA LEU A 505 -15.49 -0.56 -14.41
C LEU A 505 -14.26 -1.33 -13.91
N TYR A 506 -13.07 -0.77 -14.07
CA TYR A 506 -11.81 -1.38 -13.65
C TYR A 506 -11.27 -0.67 -12.40
N PHE A 507 -10.73 -1.42 -11.45
CA PHE A 507 -10.17 -0.87 -10.21
C PHE A 507 -8.65 -1.03 -10.22
N ALA A 508 -7.95 0.09 -10.02
CA ALA A 508 -6.49 0.15 -9.92
C ALA A 508 -6.08 0.84 -8.61
N GLY A 509 -4.79 1.15 -8.47
CA GLY A 509 -4.18 1.68 -7.25
C GLY A 509 -3.33 0.65 -6.52
N ASP A 510 -2.36 1.13 -5.76
CA ASP A 510 -1.43 0.32 -4.94
C ASP A 510 -2.11 -0.76 -4.11
N ALA A 511 -3.29 -0.45 -3.57
CA ALA A 511 -4.08 -1.34 -2.71
C ALA A 511 -4.58 -2.61 -3.43
N THR A 512 -4.57 -2.60 -4.76
CA THR A 512 -4.95 -3.74 -5.62
C THR A 512 -3.73 -4.53 -6.12
N SER A 513 -2.52 -4.12 -5.75
CA SER A 513 -1.28 -4.83 -6.09
C SER A 513 -0.98 -5.92 -5.07
N GLU A 514 -0.54 -7.07 -5.56
CA GLU A 514 -0.12 -8.23 -4.74
C GLU A 514 1.37 -8.12 -4.36
N ILE A 515 2.09 -7.26 -5.08
CA ILE A 515 3.53 -7.01 -4.93
C ILE A 515 3.69 -5.57 -4.49
N TRP A 516 4.44 -5.35 -3.41
CA TRP A 516 4.69 -4.01 -2.85
C TRP A 516 3.40 -3.17 -2.66
N GLN A 517 2.34 -3.79 -2.13
CA GLN A 517 1.09 -3.10 -1.76
C GLN A 517 1.40 -1.93 -0.82
N GLY A 518 0.82 -0.75 -1.07
CA GLY A 518 1.11 0.45 -0.29
C GLY A 518 2.25 1.32 -0.82
N TYR A 519 3.01 0.83 -1.82
CA TYR A 519 4.18 1.52 -2.38
C TYR A 519 3.99 1.99 -3.83
N MET A 520 4.92 2.83 -4.31
CA MET A 520 4.95 3.29 -5.70
C MET A 520 5.07 2.14 -6.71
N GLU A 521 5.86 1.10 -6.40
CA GLU A 521 5.95 -0.12 -7.21
C GLU A 521 4.57 -0.78 -7.39
N GLY A 522 3.82 -0.95 -6.30
CA GLY A 522 2.47 -1.52 -6.37
C GLY A 522 1.50 -0.65 -7.17
N ALA A 523 1.57 0.67 -7.04
CA ALA A 523 0.75 1.58 -7.86
C ALA A 523 1.07 1.44 -9.36
N LEU A 524 2.35 1.36 -9.72
CA LEU A 524 2.79 1.16 -11.11
C LEU A 524 2.30 -0.18 -11.66
N LEU A 525 2.51 -1.27 -10.93
CA LEU A 525 2.11 -2.62 -11.34
C LEU A 525 0.60 -2.72 -11.55
N SER A 526 -0.18 -2.13 -10.66
CA SER A 526 -1.64 -2.09 -10.77
C SER A 526 -2.11 -1.32 -12.02
N GLY A 527 -1.55 -0.13 -12.26
CA GLY A 527 -1.88 0.67 -13.46
C GLY A 527 -1.60 -0.07 -14.76
N ARG A 528 -0.42 -0.69 -14.89
CA ARG A 528 -0.04 -1.49 -16.07
C ARG A 528 -0.95 -2.70 -16.27
N ARG A 529 -1.26 -3.42 -15.19
CA ARG A 529 -2.16 -4.59 -15.24
C ARG A 529 -3.52 -4.21 -15.81
N VAL A 530 -4.12 -3.12 -15.31
CA VAL A 530 -5.43 -2.66 -15.78
C VAL A 530 -5.37 -2.17 -17.23
N ALA A 531 -4.36 -1.36 -17.59
CA ALA A 531 -4.19 -0.91 -18.97
C ALA A 531 -4.07 -2.07 -19.95
N SER A 532 -3.22 -3.07 -19.65
CA SER A 532 -3.04 -4.25 -20.50
C SER A 532 -4.34 -5.04 -20.69
N ARG A 533 -5.15 -5.20 -19.63
CA ARG A 533 -6.47 -5.83 -19.72
C ARG A 533 -7.40 -5.05 -20.65
N ILE A 534 -7.43 -3.72 -20.54
CA ILE A 534 -8.33 -2.88 -21.35
C ILE A 534 -7.91 -2.86 -22.82
N VAL A 535 -6.62 -2.72 -23.13
CA VAL A 535 -6.13 -2.77 -24.53
C VAL A 535 -6.60 -4.05 -25.24
N SER A 536 -6.59 -5.19 -24.54
CA SER A 536 -7.05 -6.46 -25.12
C SER A 536 -8.56 -6.55 -25.39
N THR A 537 -9.34 -5.60 -24.87
CA THR A 537 -10.80 -5.56 -25.07
C THR A 537 -11.26 -4.66 -26.21
N PHE A 538 -10.41 -3.77 -26.71
CA PHE A 538 -10.75 -2.90 -27.84
C PHE A 538 -10.36 -3.52 -29.18
N GLU A 539 -11.09 -3.16 -30.24
CA GLU A 539 -10.71 -3.55 -31.60
C GLU A 539 -9.31 -2.97 -31.96
N PRO A 540 -8.45 -3.76 -32.65
CA PRO A 540 -7.08 -3.38 -32.99
C PRO A 540 -6.93 -2.04 -33.72
#